data_AF-A0A1W1W1Y9-F1
#
_entry.id   AF-A0A1W1W1Y9-F1
#
_cell.length_a   1.000
_cell.length_b   1.000
_cell.length_c   1.000
_cell.angle_alpha   90.00
_cell.angle_beta   90.00
_cell.angle_gamma   90.00
#
_symmetry.space_group_name_H-M   'P 1'
#
loop_
_entity.id
_entity.type
_entity.pdbx_description
1 polymer ?
#
loop_
_entity_poly.entity_id
_entity_poly.type
_entity_poly.pdbx_seq_one_letter_code
_entity_poly.pdbx_strand_id
1 'polypeptide(L)'
;MVGLERTILPRLAEQEFHLVARTAILAFIVVFGLTKAAANYYAGAWANKVGRKNLLFIGWLFGLPVPLLLLWAPSWGWVIFANVLLGLNQGLA
;
A
#
# COMPACT_ATOMS: atom_id res chain seq x y z
N MET A 1 9.61 2.87 5.05
CA MET A 1 9.81 1.41 5.15
C MET A 1 9.56 0.63 3.84
N VAL A 2 9.36 1.28 2.69
CA VAL A 2 9.11 0.60 1.38
C VAL A 2 10.26 -0.33 0.92
N GLY A 3 11.47 -0.17 1.47
CA GLY A 3 12.62 -1.00 1.12
C GLY A 3 12.52 -2.46 1.58
N LEU A 4 11.88 -2.74 2.73
CA LEU A 4 11.75 -4.10 3.26
C LEU A 4 10.68 -4.90 2.51
N GLU A 5 9.57 -4.27 2.14
CA GLU A 5 8.49 -4.89 1.35
C GLU A 5 9.00 -5.41 0.00
N ARG A 6 9.87 -4.65 -0.67
CA ARG A 6 10.47 -5.04 -1.95
C ARG A 6 11.39 -6.25 -1.87
N THR A 7 11.92 -6.57 -0.70
CA THR A 7 12.83 -7.71 -0.50
C THR A 7 12.10 -8.94 0.04
N ILE A 8 11.04 -8.73 0.85
CA ILE A 8 10.30 -9.80 1.52
C ILE A 8 9.15 -10.32 0.65
N LEU A 9 8.39 -9.44 0.00
CA LEU A 9 7.22 -9.81 -0.79
C LEU A 9 7.50 -10.72 -2.00
N PRO A 10 8.61 -10.57 -2.76
CA PRO A 10 8.90 -11.48 -3.86
C PRO A 10 9.16 -12.90 -3.38
N ARG A 11 9.87 -13.06 -2.25
CA ARG A 11 10.11 -14.36 -1.64
C ARG A 11 8.82 -14.98 -1.12
N LEU A 12 7.96 -14.18 -0.49
CA LEU A 12 6.64 -14.61 -0.04
C LEU A 12 5.77 -15.07 -1.22
N ALA A 13 5.80 -14.35 -2.34
CA ALA A 13 5.04 -14.69 -3.54
C ALA A 13 5.46 -16.05 -4.15
N GLU A 14 6.76 -16.34 -4.17
CA GLU A 14 7.28 -17.61 -4.69
C GLU A 14 7.02 -18.79 -3.74
N GLN A 15 7.22 -18.59 -2.43
CA GLN A 15 7.18 -19.67 -1.44
C GLN A 15 5.76 -20.03 -1.00
N GLU A 16 4.89 -19.04 -0.77
CA GLU A 16 3.55 -19.26 -0.21
C GLU A 16 2.47 -19.29 -1.31
N PHE A 17 2.68 -18.57 -2.42
CA PHE A 17 1.63 -18.37 -3.43
C PHE A 17 2.00 -18.91 -4.83
N HIS A 18 3.17 -19.55 -4.99
CA HIS A 18 3.66 -20.12 -6.24
C HIS A 18 3.62 -19.16 -7.45
N LEU A 19 3.73 -17.86 -7.20
CA LEU A 19 3.71 -16.81 -8.22
C LEU A 19 5.12 -16.49 -8.71
N VAL A 20 5.25 -16.14 -9.99
CA VAL A 20 6.52 -15.65 -10.54
C VAL A 20 6.88 -14.31 -9.89
N ALA A 21 7.99 -14.24 -9.14
CA ALA A 21 8.40 -13.06 -8.37
C ALA A 21 8.43 -11.77 -9.20
N ARG A 22 8.87 -11.84 -10.47
CA ARG A 22 8.94 -10.66 -11.35
C ARG A 22 7.56 -10.03 -11.57
N THR A 23 6.53 -10.85 -11.82
CA THR A 23 5.15 -10.38 -12.03
C THR A 23 4.56 -9.81 -10.75
N ALA A 24 4.83 -10.47 -9.61
CA ALA A 24 4.41 -10.04 -8.28
C ALA A 24 4.99 -8.66 -7.91
N ILE A 25 6.29 -8.44 -8.13
CA ILE A 25 6.95 -7.15 -7.88
C ILE A 25 6.39 -6.05 -8.79
N LEU A 26 6.24 -6.32 -10.09
CA LEU A 26 5.75 -5.32 -11.04
C LEU A 26 4.32 -4.90 -10.70
N ALA A 27 3.43 -5.86 -10.42
CA ALA A 27 2.07 -5.58 -9.98
C ALA A 27 2.08 -4.74 -8.69
N PHE A 28 2.94 -5.09 -7.72
CA PHE A 28 3.08 -4.34 -6.49
C PHE A 28 3.51 -2.89 -6.74
N ILE A 29 4.54 -2.66 -7.56
CA ILE A 29 5.05 -1.31 -7.87
C ILE A 29 3.99 -0.49 -8.60
N VAL A 30 3.33 -1.07 -9.61
CA VAL A 30 2.33 -0.36 -10.42
C VAL A 30 1.12 0.02 -9.58
N VAL A 31 0.56 -0.93 -8.83
CA VAL A 31 -0.60 -0.67 -7.96
C VAL A 31 -0.26 0.37 -6.90
N PHE A 32 0.87 0.21 -6.21
CA PHE A 32 1.31 1.16 -5.20
C PHE A 32 1.49 2.57 -5.79
N GLY A 33 2.19 2.67 -6.92
CA GLY A 33 2.48 3.93 -7.60
C GLY A 33 1.22 4.65 -8.04
N LEU A 34 0.27 3.93 -8.66
CA LEU A 34 -1.01 4.49 -9.10
C LEU A 34 -1.85 4.98 -7.91
N THR A 35 -1.99 4.16 -6.87
CA THR A 35 -2.77 4.54 -5.70
C THR A 35 -2.15 5.74 -4.98
N LYS A 36 -0.83 5.77 -4.82
CA LYS A 36 -0.13 6.90 -4.21
C LYS A 36 -0.26 8.18 -5.03
N ALA A 37 -0.15 8.09 -6.36
CA ALA A 37 -0.33 9.24 -7.24
C ALA A 37 -1.74 9.83 -7.13
N ALA A 38 -2.76 8.97 -7.12
CA ALA A 38 -4.15 9.39 -6.92
C ALA A 38 -4.34 10.05 -5.55
N ALA A 39 -3.86 9.40 -4.48
CA ALA A 39 -3.95 9.93 -3.12
C ALA A 39 -3.28 11.31 -2.99
N ASN A 40 -2.07 11.48 -3.53
CA ASN A 40 -1.36 12.76 -3.54
C ASN A 40 -2.14 13.86 -4.28
N TYR A 41 -2.75 13.53 -5.42
CA TYR A 41 -3.55 14.50 -6.18
C TYR A 41 -4.72 15.03 -5.35
N TYR A 42 -5.44 14.15 -4.66
CA TYR A 42 -6.55 14.55 -3.79
C TYR A 42 -6.10 15.18 -2.48
N ALA A 43 -4.92 14.81 -1.96
CA ALA A 43 -4.38 15.35 -0.73
C ALA A 43 -4.25 16.89 -0.78
N GLY A 44 -3.82 17.45 -1.90
CA GLY A 44 -3.72 18.90 -2.07
C GLY A 44 -5.09 19.60 -1.97
N ALA A 45 -6.11 19.05 -2.62
CA ALA A 45 -7.47 19.60 -2.59
C ALA A 45 -8.11 19.47 -1.19
N TRP A 46 -7.88 18.35 -0.51
CA TRP A 46 -8.44 18.09 0.82
C TRP A 46 -7.67 18.79 1.93
N ALA A 47 -6.37 19.04 1.78
CA ALA A 47 -5.58 19.79 2.76
C ALA A 47 -6.14 21.19 3.00
N ASN A 48 -6.68 21.83 1.96
CA ASN A 48 -7.29 23.16 2.05
C ASN A 48 -8.66 23.15 2.76
N LYS A 49 -9.38 22.03 2.75
CA LYS A 49 -10.72 21.90 3.37
C LYS A 49 -10.69 21.28 4.76
N VAL A 50 -9.93 20.21 4.92
CA VAL A 50 -9.92 19.33 6.10
C VAL A 50 -8.76 19.68 7.04
N GLY A 51 -7.73 20.36 6.52
CA GLY A 51 -6.51 20.72 7.25
C GLY A 51 -5.46 19.61 7.22
N ARG A 52 -4.18 20.00 7.13
CA ARG A 52 -3.05 19.06 6.99
C ARG A 52 -2.93 18.05 8.13
N LYS A 53 -3.20 18.47 9.37
CA LYS A 53 -3.14 17.59 10.55
C LYS A 53 -4.18 16.47 10.49
N ASN A 54 -5.39 16.78 10.03
CA ASN A 54 -6.45 15.79 9.92
C ASN A 54 -6.20 14.82 8.75
N LEU A 55 -5.58 15.30 7.67
CA LEU A 55 -5.14 14.46 6.56
C LEU A 55 -4.14 13.38 7.00
N LEU A 56 -3.19 13.75 7.86
CA LEU A 56 -2.24 12.82 8.48
C LEU A 56 -2.96 11.70 9.25
N PHE A 57 -3.95 12.04 10.08
CA PHE A 57 -4.74 11.04 10.80
C PHE A 57 -5.53 10.13 9.87
N ILE A 58 -6.15 10.69 8.83
CA ILE A 58 -6.88 9.92 7.82
C ILE A 58 -5.94 8.96 7.09
N GLY A 59 -4.75 9.42 6.68
CA GLY A 59 -3.73 8.58 6.10
C GLY A 59 -3.38 7.40 7.02
N TRP A 60 -3.14 7.67 8.31
CA TRP A 60 -2.85 6.63 9.31
C TRP A 60 -3.98 5.62 9.50
N LEU A 61 -5.25 6.00 9.37
CA LEU A 61 -6.36 5.04 9.40
C LEU A 61 -6.26 3.99 8.28
N PHE A 62 -5.72 4.34 7.12
CA PHE A 62 -5.45 3.38 6.05
C PHE A 62 -4.19 2.53 6.29
N GLY A 63 -3.18 3.07 6.98
CA GLY A 63 -1.93 2.37 7.25
C GLY A 63 -2.02 1.33 8.37
N LEU A 64 -2.80 1.61 9.42
CA LEU A 64 -2.99 0.74 10.58
C LEU A 64 -3.45 -0.71 10.27
N PRO A 65 -4.43 -0.96 9.37
CA PRO A 65 -4.87 -2.32 9.07
C PRO A 65 -3.87 -3.12 8.22
N VAL A 66 -2.88 -2.48 7.58
CA VAL A 66 -1.98 -3.15 6.63
C VAL A 66 -1.22 -4.34 7.25
N PRO A 67 -0.57 -4.23 8.43
CA PRO A 67 0.15 -5.36 9.01
C PRO A 67 -0.78 -6.54 9.35
N LEU A 68 -2.00 -6.26 9.79
CA LEU A 68 -3.00 -7.29 10.09
C LEU A 68 -3.47 -8.02 8.83
N LEU A 69 -3.68 -7.27 7.74
CA LEU A 69 -4.05 -7.84 6.45
C LEU A 69 -2.93 -8.72 5.87
N LEU A 70 -1.67 -8.32 6.02
CA LEU A 70 -0.53 -9.12 5.58
C LEU A 70 -0.33 -10.37 6.45
N LEU A 71 -0.55 -10.28 7.76
CA LEU A 71 -0.42 -11.41 8.68
C LEU A 71 -1.44 -12.52 8.40
N TRP A 72 -2.66 -12.13 8.02
CA TRP A 72 -3.77 -13.06 7.77
C TRP A 72 -4.09 -13.25 6.29
N ALA A 73 -3.21 -12.89 5.37
CA ALA A 73 -3.49 -12.91 3.93
C ALA A 73 -3.73 -14.36 3.43
N PRO A 74 -4.97 -14.76 3.07
CA PRO A 74 -5.23 -16.09 2.52
C PRO A 74 -4.87 -16.21 1.02
N SER A 75 -4.63 -15.09 0.34
CA SER A 75 -4.26 -15.07 -1.08
C SER A 75 -3.47 -13.80 -1.45
N TRP A 76 -2.77 -13.83 -2.59
CA TRP A 76 -2.01 -12.68 -3.10
C TRP A 76 -2.88 -11.42 -3.33
N GLY A 77 -4.18 -11.59 -3.60
CA GLY A 77 -5.10 -10.47 -3.72
C GLY A 77 -5.16 -9.60 -2.46
N TRP A 78 -5.02 -10.20 -1.28
CA TRP A 78 -4.96 -9.47 -0.01
C TRP A 78 -3.67 -8.66 0.15
N VAL A 79 -2.56 -9.16 -0.39
CA VAL A 79 -1.29 -8.42 -0.45
C VAL A 79 -1.43 -7.20 -1.37
N ILE A 80 -2.07 -7.37 -2.53
CA ILE A 80 -2.35 -6.24 -3.44
C ILE A 80 -3.30 -5.23 -2.77
N PHE A 81 -4.32 -5.70 -2.05
CA PHE A 81 -5.24 -4.81 -1.32
C PHE A 81 -4.53 -4.03 -0.20
N ALA A 82 -3.70 -4.71 0.61
CA ALA A 82 -2.87 -4.07 1.63
C ALA A 82 -1.92 -3.03 1.01
N ASN A 83 -1.41 -3.29 -0.20
CA ASN A 83 -0.56 -2.38 -0.94
C ASN A 83 -1.30 -1.11 -1.42
N VAL A 84 -2.57 -1.24 -1.83
CA VAL A 84 -3.43 -0.08 -2.12
C VAL A 84 -3.57 0.79 -0.87
N LEU A 85 -3.85 0.19 0.29
CA LEU A 85 -3.99 0.92 1.55
C LEU A 85 -2.69 1.64 1.96
N LEU A 86 -1.53 1.01 1.76
CA LEU A 86 -0.24 1.66 1.94
C LEU A 86 -0.03 2.85 1.00
N GLY A 87 -0.43 2.72 -0.26
CA GLY A 87 -0.39 3.82 -1.24
C GLY A 87 -1.24 5.00 -0.80
N LEU A 88 -2.44 4.74 -0.25
CA LEU A 88 -3.32 5.77 0.32
C LEU A 88 -2.68 6.42 1.55
N ASN A 89 -2.16 5.62 2.48
CA ASN A 89 -1.49 6.12 3.68
C ASN A 89 -0.35 7.09 3.32
N GLN A 90 0.56 6.70 2.42
CA GLN A 90 1.69 7.55 2.02
C GLN A 90 1.35 8.70 1.07
N GLY A 91 0.17 8.69 0.46
CA GLY A 91 -0.29 9.80 -0.36
C GLY A 91 -1.04 10.87 0.44
N LEU A 92 -1.60 10.49 1.60
CA LEU A 92 -2.39 11.38 2.46
C LEU A 92 -1.60 11.89 3.68
N ALA A 93 -0.62 11.11 4.17
CA ALA A 93 0.26 11.42 5.31
C ALA A 93 1.66 11.82 4.84
#